data_AF-A0A359M0Q6-F1
#
_entry.id   AF-A0A359M0Q6-F1
#
_cell.length_a   1.000
_cell.length_b   1.000
_cell.length_c   1.000
_cell.angle_alpha   90.00
_cell.angle_beta   90.00
_cell.angle_gamma   90.00
#
_symmetry.space_group_name_H-M   'P 1'
#
loop_
_entity.id
_entity.type
_entity.pdbx_description
1 polymer ?
#
loop_
_entity_poly.entity_id
_entity_poly.type
_entity_poly.pdbx_seq_one_letter_code
_entity_poly.pdbx_strand_id
1 'polypeptide(L)'
;MLVVGAPFYSLLELHWPGREPKTVGVLVVDPKSGDSALRLVEDWSGLVDDEDLEVVEALEADLRREVRDKGGEAVLEELEGSLSNVLRLGARAAARSGPLEHTLERLFYRHAEPSLPVWSLRAAAGGFGRDEDVETEGWAPAPPHLAARDDLFVAHVEGDSMEPDIPSGSLCVFRKPGGGTRQGKILLVEMEGTSRGGGAVTIKRYRSRKSQSDEGWSHEQIIMEPLNPKYEPWLLDPDESFRVIGEFVQVLRQQPV
;
A
#
# COMPACT_ATOMS: atom_id res chain seq x y z
N MET A 1 24.54 4.54 5.84
CA MET A 1 25.54 3.47 5.86
C MET A 1 24.78 2.16 5.95
N LEU A 2 24.91 1.28 4.96
CA LEU A 2 24.24 -0.03 5.00
C LEU A 2 24.81 -0.83 6.17
N VAL A 3 23.93 -1.52 6.90
CA VAL A 3 24.36 -2.46 7.93
C VAL A 3 24.87 -3.70 7.22
N VAL A 4 26.08 -4.15 7.56
CA VAL A 4 26.69 -5.34 6.97
C VAL A 4 25.78 -6.54 7.17
N GLY A 5 25.43 -7.23 6.08
CA GLY A 5 24.52 -8.38 6.09
C GLY A 5 23.04 -8.05 6.28
N ALA A 6 22.63 -6.78 6.14
CA ALA A 6 21.22 -6.45 6.02
C ALA A 6 20.78 -6.49 4.55
N PRO A 7 19.52 -6.88 4.26
CA PRO A 7 18.97 -6.76 2.92
C PRO A 7 19.07 -5.34 2.38
N PHE A 8 19.34 -5.21 1.09
CA PHE A 8 19.41 -3.94 0.40
C PHE A 8 18.77 -4.04 -0.97
N TYR A 9 18.53 -2.90 -1.60
CA TYR A 9 17.99 -2.83 -2.95
C TYR A 9 18.67 -1.73 -3.75
N SER A 10 18.63 -1.85 -5.07
CA SER A 10 18.96 -0.78 -6.01
C SER A 10 17.81 -0.57 -7.00
N LEU A 11 17.60 0.69 -7.38
CA LEU A 11 16.66 1.05 -8.44
C LEU A 11 17.36 0.91 -9.79
N LEU A 12 16.63 0.39 -10.78
CA LEU A 12 17.04 0.41 -12.17
C LEU A 12 16.35 1.58 -12.86
N GLU A 13 17.13 2.48 -13.43
CA GLU A 13 16.67 3.73 -14.03
C GLU A 13 16.96 3.73 -15.53
N LEU A 14 15.92 3.94 -16.33
CA LEU A 14 16.03 4.16 -17.76
C LEU A 14 16.39 5.63 -18.01
N HIS A 15 17.53 5.85 -18.66
CA HIS A 15 18.02 7.14 -19.12
C HIS A 15 17.89 7.22 -20.64
N TRP A 16 16.66 7.38 -21.13
CA TRP A 16 16.42 7.51 -22.57
C TRP A 16 16.78 8.91 -23.08
N PRO A 17 17.45 9.06 -24.23
CA PRO A 17 17.80 10.37 -24.79
C PRO A 17 16.59 11.29 -24.93
N GLY A 18 16.71 12.52 -24.43
CA GLY A 18 15.64 13.52 -24.51
C GLY A 18 14.46 13.30 -23.57
N ARG A 19 14.48 12.25 -22.72
CA ARG A 19 13.45 11.97 -21.72
C ARG A 19 14.03 12.10 -20.31
N GLU A 20 13.18 12.40 -19.32
CA GLU A 20 13.61 12.37 -17.92
C GLU A 20 13.91 10.94 -17.48
N PRO A 21 14.91 10.72 -16.60
CA PRO A 21 15.17 9.40 -16.04
C PRO A 21 13.92 8.84 -15.37
N LYS A 22 13.62 7.57 -15.64
CA LYS A 22 12.47 6.88 -15.04
C LYS A 22 12.92 5.59 -14.39
N THR A 23 12.49 5.37 -13.15
CA THR A 23 12.67 4.05 -12.53
C THR A 23 11.83 3.02 -13.28
N VAL A 24 12.49 1.98 -13.76
CA VAL A 24 11.91 0.89 -14.54
C VAL A 24 12.06 -0.46 -13.85
N GLY A 25 12.70 -0.51 -12.69
CA GLY A 25 12.75 -1.72 -11.90
C GLY A 25 13.45 -1.60 -10.58
N VAL A 26 13.44 -2.71 -9.85
CA VAL A 26 14.03 -2.86 -8.53
C VAL A 26 14.71 -4.22 -8.44
N LEU A 27 15.95 -4.24 -7.95
CA LEU A 27 16.65 -5.45 -7.56
C LEU A 27 16.84 -5.42 -6.04
N VAL A 28 16.33 -6.45 -5.35
CA VAL A 28 16.51 -6.65 -3.91
C VAL A 28 17.46 -7.82 -3.70
N VAL A 29 18.38 -7.67 -2.76
CA VAL A 29 19.38 -8.67 -2.39
C VAL A 29 19.35 -8.89 -0.88
N ASP A 30 19.31 -10.14 -0.45
CA ASP A 30 19.62 -10.55 0.92
C ASP A 30 21.02 -11.19 0.97
N PRO A 31 22.05 -10.47 1.44
CA PRO A 31 23.42 -10.98 1.48
C PRO A 31 23.61 -12.17 2.43
N LYS A 32 22.69 -12.37 3.40
CA LYS A 32 22.82 -13.48 4.36
C LYS A 32 22.43 -14.81 3.74
N SER A 33 21.34 -14.83 2.98
CA SER A 33 20.92 -16.06 2.28
C SER A 33 21.56 -16.19 0.90
N GLY A 34 22.02 -15.08 0.31
CA GLY A 34 22.45 -15.01 -1.08
C GLY A 34 21.27 -14.89 -2.06
N ASP A 35 20.04 -14.79 -1.55
CA ASP A 35 18.85 -14.66 -2.38
C ASP A 35 18.75 -13.26 -2.98
N SER A 36 18.18 -13.20 -4.18
CA SER A 36 17.90 -11.94 -4.86
C SER A 36 16.63 -12.04 -5.69
N ALA A 37 15.96 -10.91 -5.87
CA ALA A 37 14.76 -10.83 -6.67
C ALA A 37 14.75 -9.53 -7.48
N LEU A 38 14.43 -9.65 -8.76
CA LEU A 38 14.38 -8.56 -9.73
C LEU A 38 12.95 -8.42 -10.26
N ARG A 39 12.44 -7.18 -10.27
CA ARG A 39 11.23 -6.82 -11.00
C ARG A 39 11.51 -5.61 -11.87
N LEU A 40 11.11 -5.71 -13.13
CA LEU A 40 11.12 -4.63 -14.10
C LEU A 40 9.67 -4.31 -14.49
N VAL A 41 9.46 -3.15 -15.10
CA VAL A 41 8.19 -2.80 -15.75
C VAL A 41 7.83 -3.83 -16.79
N GLU A 42 6.54 -4.11 -16.93
CA GLU A 42 6.04 -5.10 -17.89
C GLU A 42 5.80 -4.47 -19.27
N ASP A 43 5.55 -3.16 -19.32
CA ASP A 43 5.30 -2.41 -20.54
C ASP A 43 6.36 -1.32 -20.75
N TRP A 44 7.19 -1.52 -21.77
CA TRP A 44 8.20 -0.55 -22.21
C TRP A 44 7.65 0.45 -23.24
N SER A 45 6.42 0.25 -23.70
CA SER A 45 5.77 1.12 -24.68
C SER A 45 5.69 2.54 -24.14
N GLY A 46 6.14 3.51 -24.94
CA GLY A 46 6.20 4.92 -24.52
C GLY A 46 7.31 5.24 -23.51
N LEU A 47 8.12 4.27 -23.07
CA LEU A 47 9.35 4.51 -22.30
C LEU A 47 10.57 4.66 -23.21
N VAL A 48 10.57 3.91 -24.31
CA VAL A 48 11.57 3.95 -25.39
C VAL A 48 10.91 4.35 -26.72
N ASP A 49 11.70 4.44 -27.78
CA ASP A 49 11.18 4.60 -29.14
C ASP A 49 10.74 3.23 -29.69
N ASP A 50 9.68 3.19 -30.51
CA ASP A 50 9.07 1.92 -30.95
C ASP A 50 10.05 1.01 -31.72
N GLU A 51 11.02 1.60 -32.42
CA GLU A 51 12.06 0.86 -33.16
C GLU A 51 13.10 0.18 -32.26
N ASP A 52 13.24 0.64 -31.02
CA ASP A 52 14.21 0.13 -30.04
C ASP A 52 13.58 -0.81 -29.00
N LEU A 53 12.27 -1.06 -29.09
CA LEU A 53 11.55 -1.90 -28.13
C LEU A 53 12.15 -3.30 -28.00
N GLU A 54 12.45 -3.96 -29.13
CA GLU A 54 13.05 -5.30 -29.16
C GLU A 54 14.43 -5.33 -28.46
N VAL A 55 15.21 -4.26 -28.59
CA VAL A 55 16.53 -4.15 -27.96
C VAL A 55 16.41 -4.08 -26.45
N VAL A 56 15.44 -3.31 -25.94
CA VAL A 56 15.23 -3.15 -24.50
C VAL A 56 14.61 -4.40 -23.87
N GLU A 57 13.70 -5.06 -24.57
CA GLU A 57 13.16 -6.36 -24.15
C GLU A 57 14.26 -7.44 -24.09
N ALA A 58 15.18 -7.46 -25.07
CA ALA A 58 16.33 -8.36 -25.05
C ALA A 58 17.28 -8.06 -23.88
N LEU A 59 17.53 -6.78 -23.58
CA LEU A 59 18.32 -6.35 -22.43
C LEU A 59 17.68 -6.78 -21.11
N GLU A 60 16.36 -6.64 -20.97
CA GLU A 60 15.62 -7.15 -19.82
C GLU A 60 15.80 -8.67 -19.67
N ALA A 61 15.62 -9.42 -20.76
CA ALA A 61 15.73 -10.88 -20.73
C ALA A 61 17.15 -11.34 -20.36
N ASP A 62 18.17 -10.63 -20.82
CA ASP A 62 19.57 -10.84 -20.43
C ASP A 62 19.79 -10.58 -18.94
N LEU A 63 19.38 -9.41 -18.46
CA LEU A 63 19.54 -9.06 -17.05
C LEU A 63 18.83 -10.04 -16.11
N ARG A 64 17.60 -10.47 -16.44
CA ARG A 64 16.86 -11.48 -15.67
C ARG A 64 17.61 -12.82 -15.64
N ARG A 65 18.26 -13.20 -16.74
CA ARG A 65 19.09 -14.40 -16.81
C ARG A 65 20.33 -14.24 -15.95
N GLU A 66 21.03 -13.12 -16.04
CA GLU A 66 22.24 -12.87 -15.24
C GLU A 66 21.96 -12.89 -13.74
N VAL A 67 20.88 -12.27 -13.27
CA VAL A 67 20.50 -12.30 -11.84
C VAL A 67 20.22 -13.72 -11.38
N ARG A 68 19.59 -14.54 -12.23
CA ARG A 68 19.32 -15.96 -11.93
C ARG A 68 20.60 -16.79 -11.87
N ASP A 69 21.52 -16.56 -12.80
CA ASP A 69 22.70 -17.42 -12.99
C ASP A 69 23.87 -17.02 -12.07
N LYS A 70 24.08 -15.73 -11.85
CA LYS A 70 25.20 -15.17 -11.08
C LYS A 70 24.79 -14.71 -9.66
N GLY A 71 23.50 -14.46 -9.43
CA GLY A 71 22.98 -13.84 -8.21
C GLY A 71 23.02 -12.31 -8.26
N GLY A 72 22.09 -11.67 -7.55
CA GLY A 72 21.90 -10.21 -7.61
C GLY A 72 23.10 -9.39 -7.13
N GLU A 73 23.86 -9.86 -6.14
CA GLU A 73 25.04 -9.12 -5.65
C GLU A 73 26.14 -9.02 -6.72
N ALA A 74 26.45 -10.14 -7.38
CA ALA A 74 27.44 -10.18 -8.45
C ALA A 74 27.01 -9.32 -9.65
N VAL A 75 25.72 -9.38 -10.02
CA VAL A 75 25.17 -8.53 -11.09
C VAL A 75 25.25 -7.05 -10.72
N LEU A 76 24.97 -6.67 -9.47
CA LEU A 76 25.10 -5.28 -9.04
C LEU A 76 26.55 -4.80 -9.11
N GLU A 77 27.52 -5.60 -8.68
CA GLU A 77 28.94 -5.24 -8.81
C GLU A 77 29.37 -5.06 -10.27
N GLU A 78 28.88 -5.91 -11.18
CA GLU A 78 29.17 -5.82 -12.61
C GLU A 78 28.52 -4.58 -13.25
N LEU A 79 27.26 -4.29 -12.91
CA LEU A 79 26.53 -3.11 -13.37
C LEU A 79 27.06 -1.80 -12.75
N GLU A 80 27.58 -1.82 -11.54
CA GLU A 80 28.27 -0.66 -10.94
C GLU A 80 29.62 -0.38 -11.62
N GLY A 81 30.29 -1.44 -12.10
CA GLY A 81 31.52 -1.35 -12.88
C GLY A 81 31.31 -1.03 -14.37
N SER A 82 30.10 -1.25 -14.90
CA SER A 82 29.76 -1.03 -16.30
C SER A 82 28.81 0.15 -16.46
N LEU A 83 29.27 1.19 -17.16
CA LEU A 83 28.46 2.37 -17.42
C LEU A 83 27.54 2.12 -18.63
N SER A 84 26.34 1.61 -18.39
CA SER A 84 25.30 1.61 -19.44
C SER A 84 24.71 3.02 -19.60
N ASN A 85 24.63 3.47 -20.85
CA ASN A 85 24.05 4.77 -21.17
C ASN A 85 22.52 4.79 -21.04
N VAL A 86 21.89 3.62 -21.17
CA VAL A 86 20.44 3.46 -21.27
C VAL A 86 19.84 2.99 -19.94
N LEU A 87 20.44 1.99 -19.28
CA LEU A 87 19.94 1.45 -18.02
C LEU A 87 20.98 1.64 -16.92
N ARG A 88 20.67 2.46 -15.91
CA ARG A 88 21.61 2.78 -14.83
C ARG A 88 21.12 2.26 -13.50
N LEU A 89 22.07 2.00 -12.61
CA LEU A 89 21.78 1.67 -11.22
C LEU A 89 21.78 2.92 -10.36
N GLY A 90 20.72 3.06 -9.56
CA GLY A 90 20.71 3.95 -8.41
C GLY A 90 21.61 3.42 -7.28
N ALA A 91 21.91 4.28 -6.32
CA ALA A 91 22.69 3.91 -5.15
C ALA A 91 21.98 2.82 -4.31
N ARG A 92 22.76 1.88 -3.75
CA ARG A 92 22.25 0.85 -2.84
C ARG A 92 21.58 1.47 -1.62
N ALA A 93 20.34 1.08 -1.35
CA ALA A 93 19.54 1.54 -0.23
C ALA A 93 19.11 0.37 0.68
N ALA A 94 18.91 0.63 1.96
CA ALA A 94 18.54 -0.41 2.91
C ALA A 94 17.11 -0.92 2.64
N ALA A 95 16.94 -2.23 2.57
CA ALA A 95 15.64 -2.88 2.52
C ALA A 95 15.22 -3.32 3.93
N ARG A 96 13.91 -3.40 4.17
CA ARG A 96 13.40 -4.04 5.40
C ARG A 96 13.64 -5.54 5.30
N SER A 97 14.06 -6.15 6.40
CA SER A 97 14.07 -7.62 6.52
C SER A 97 12.65 -8.15 6.41
N GLY A 98 12.51 -9.34 5.82
CA GLY A 98 11.23 -10.01 5.57
C GLY A 98 11.26 -10.84 4.30
N PRO A 99 10.11 -11.43 3.88
CA PRO A 99 9.99 -12.12 2.61
C PRO A 99 10.43 -11.22 1.45
N LEU A 100 11.35 -11.74 0.64
CA LEU A 100 12.01 -10.99 -0.42
C LEU A 100 11.03 -10.50 -1.48
N GLU A 101 10.09 -11.36 -1.89
CA GLU A 101 9.05 -11.04 -2.89
C GLU A 101 8.15 -9.89 -2.43
N HIS A 102 7.63 -9.94 -1.19
CA HIS A 102 6.83 -8.85 -0.63
C HIS A 102 7.60 -7.53 -0.55
N THR A 103 8.89 -7.60 -0.22
CA THR A 103 9.75 -6.41 -0.20
C THR A 103 9.97 -5.86 -1.61
N LEU A 104 10.19 -6.74 -2.60
CA LEU A 104 10.33 -6.37 -3.99
C LEU A 104 9.08 -5.69 -4.53
N GLU A 105 7.89 -6.29 -4.35
CA GLU A 105 6.64 -5.71 -4.84
C GLU A 105 6.40 -4.32 -4.24
N ARG A 106 6.53 -4.19 -2.92
CA ARG A 106 6.36 -2.90 -2.24
C ARG A 106 7.31 -1.83 -2.78
N LEU A 107 8.57 -2.18 -3.03
CA LEU A 107 9.55 -1.24 -3.58
C LEU A 107 9.25 -0.91 -5.04
N PHE A 108 8.87 -1.90 -5.84
CA PHE A 108 8.53 -1.72 -7.25
C PHE A 108 7.34 -0.76 -7.42
N TYR A 109 6.23 -1.01 -6.74
CA TYR A 109 5.05 -0.14 -6.82
C TYR A 109 5.21 1.20 -6.11
N ARG A 110 6.26 1.38 -5.31
CA ARG A 110 6.61 2.70 -4.79
C ARG A 110 7.37 3.53 -5.82
N HIS A 111 8.32 2.91 -6.52
CA HIS A 111 9.34 3.63 -7.29
C HIS A 111 9.12 3.58 -8.81
N ALA A 112 8.74 2.43 -9.37
CA ALA A 112 8.56 2.25 -10.80
C ALA A 112 7.11 2.49 -11.24
N GLU A 113 6.14 1.94 -10.49
CA GLU A 113 4.72 2.03 -10.80
C GLU A 113 3.88 2.47 -9.59
N PRO A 114 3.92 3.77 -9.23
CA PRO A 114 3.23 4.36 -8.07
C PRO A 114 1.81 3.82 -7.83
N SER A 115 1.68 2.90 -6.88
CA SER A 115 0.44 2.20 -6.56
C SER A 115 0.30 1.96 -5.06
N LEU A 116 -0.94 1.79 -4.59
CA LEU A 116 -1.26 1.40 -3.22
C LEU A 116 -1.74 -0.05 -3.17
N PRO A 117 -1.43 -0.79 -2.09
CA PRO A 117 -1.89 -2.17 -1.95
C PRO A 117 -3.41 -2.20 -1.75
N VAL A 118 -4.08 -3.09 -2.48
CA VAL A 118 -5.51 -3.38 -2.34
C VAL A 118 -5.67 -4.54 -1.36
N TRP A 119 -6.44 -4.31 -0.30
CA TRP A 119 -6.72 -5.27 0.73
C TRP A 119 -8.20 -5.59 0.80
N SER A 120 -8.51 -6.86 1.02
CA SER A 120 -9.83 -7.27 1.45
C SER A 120 -10.16 -6.68 2.83
N LEU A 121 -11.44 -6.42 3.11
CA LEU A 121 -11.84 -5.92 4.43
C LEU A 121 -11.47 -6.90 5.55
N ARG A 122 -11.47 -8.21 5.26
CA ARG A 122 -11.02 -9.25 6.19
C ARG A 122 -9.51 -9.20 6.42
N ALA A 123 -8.74 -9.05 5.37
CA ALA A 123 -7.28 -8.86 5.45
C ALA A 123 -6.94 -7.65 6.32
N ALA A 124 -7.71 -6.58 6.18
CA ALA A 124 -7.54 -5.39 6.99
C ALA A 124 -7.96 -5.60 8.47
N ALA A 125 -9.01 -6.36 8.72
CA ALA A 125 -9.47 -6.71 10.07
C ALA A 125 -8.50 -7.64 10.84
N GLY A 126 -7.91 -8.62 10.16
CA GLY A 126 -7.30 -9.82 10.76
C GLY A 126 -6.04 -9.65 11.61
N GLY A 127 -5.41 -8.47 11.65
CA GLY A 127 -4.20 -8.30 12.46
C GLY A 127 -3.13 -7.42 11.83
N PHE A 128 -3.39 -6.12 11.72
CA PHE A 128 -2.30 -5.17 11.61
C PHE A 128 -1.48 -5.18 12.89
N GLY A 129 -0.25 -5.70 12.80
CA GLY A 129 0.70 -5.77 13.92
C GLY A 129 1.53 -7.05 14.01
N ARG A 130 1.23 -8.07 13.20
CA ARG A 130 2.21 -9.11 12.87
C ARG A 130 2.68 -8.84 11.46
N ASP A 131 3.94 -8.42 11.35
CA ASP A 131 4.62 -8.31 10.08
C ASP A 131 4.38 -9.60 9.26
N GLU A 132 4.04 -9.42 7.98
CA GLU A 132 4.38 -10.28 6.83
C GLU A 132 3.35 -11.12 6.06
N ASP A 133 2.12 -11.36 6.52
CA ASP A 133 1.23 -12.32 5.80
C ASP A 133 -0.18 -11.80 5.41
N VAL A 134 -0.31 -10.51 5.10
CA VAL A 134 -1.57 -10.03 4.50
C VAL A 134 -1.42 -10.06 2.97
N GLU A 135 -1.92 -11.13 2.36
CA GLU A 135 -2.00 -11.23 0.90
C GLU A 135 -2.77 -10.03 0.33
N THR A 136 -2.10 -9.27 -0.53
CA THR A 136 -2.73 -8.19 -1.29
C THR A 136 -3.59 -8.79 -2.40
N GLU A 137 -4.83 -8.32 -2.55
CA GLU A 137 -5.67 -8.70 -3.70
C GLU A 137 -5.16 -8.07 -5.02
N GLY A 138 -4.24 -7.11 -4.91
CA GLY A 138 -3.57 -6.48 -6.02
C GLY A 138 -3.04 -5.10 -5.64
N TRP A 139 -2.75 -4.29 -6.66
CA TRP A 139 -2.23 -2.93 -6.51
C TRP A 139 -3.09 -1.97 -7.33
N ALA A 140 -3.45 -0.84 -6.72
CA ALA A 140 -4.25 0.19 -7.37
C ALA A 140 -3.36 1.39 -7.72
N PRO A 141 -3.30 1.82 -9.00
CA PRO A 141 -2.57 3.01 -9.40
C PRO A 141 -2.95 4.20 -8.54
N ALA A 142 -1.95 4.87 -7.98
CA ALA A 142 -2.15 5.95 -7.03
C ALA A 142 -1.37 7.19 -7.48
N PRO A 143 -1.92 8.39 -7.27
CA PRO A 143 -1.19 9.60 -7.58
C PRO A 143 0.10 9.69 -6.73
N PRO A 144 1.16 10.35 -7.22
CA PRO A 144 2.48 10.31 -6.57
C PRO A 144 2.47 10.72 -5.09
N HIS A 145 1.59 11.64 -4.70
CA HIS A 145 1.47 12.11 -3.31
C HIS A 145 0.92 11.05 -2.33
N LEU A 146 0.30 9.98 -2.83
CA LEU A 146 -0.19 8.84 -2.02
C LEU A 146 0.74 7.64 -2.08
N ALA A 147 1.24 7.27 -3.26
CA ALA A 147 2.02 6.04 -3.47
C ALA A 147 3.30 5.96 -2.63
N ALA A 148 3.86 7.10 -2.24
CA ALA A 148 5.07 7.16 -1.40
C ALA A 148 4.84 6.76 0.07
N ARG A 149 3.59 6.43 0.47
CA ARG A 149 3.19 6.31 1.88
C ARG A 149 2.88 4.87 2.31
N ASP A 150 3.70 4.35 3.22
CA ASP A 150 3.55 3.00 3.82
C ASP A 150 2.39 2.87 4.82
N ASP A 151 1.83 4.00 5.24
CA ASP A 151 0.68 4.07 6.12
C ASP A 151 -0.64 4.02 5.35
N LEU A 152 -0.63 3.92 4.02
CA LEU A 152 -1.84 3.89 3.20
C LEU A 152 -2.12 2.51 2.62
N PHE A 153 -3.41 2.22 2.44
CA PHE A 153 -3.91 1.06 1.71
C PHE A 153 -5.24 1.40 1.05
N VAL A 154 -5.72 0.49 0.22
CA VAL A 154 -6.96 0.64 -0.53
C VAL A 154 -7.90 -0.51 -0.22
N ALA A 155 -9.20 -0.23 -0.10
CA ALA A 155 -10.21 -1.27 0.03
C ALA A 155 -11.51 -0.86 -0.70
N HIS A 156 -12.24 -1.86 -1.17
CA HIS A 156 -13.57 -1.67 -1.74
C HIS A 156 -14.59 -1.34 -0.64
N VAL A 157 -15.41 -0.32 -0.88
CA VAL A 157 -16.51 0.07 0.01
C VAL A 157 -17.82 -0.21 -0.71
N GLU A 158 -18.64 -1.06 -0.11
CA GLU A 158 -19.99 -1.38 -0.59
C GLU A 158 -21.05 -0.79 0.34
N GLY A 159 -22.19 -0.45 -0.26
CA GLY A 159 -23.32 0.18 0.43
C GLY A 159 -23.32 1.70 0.31
N ASP A 160 -24.50 2.29 0.48
CA ASP A 160 -24.79 3.70 0.24
C ASP A 160 -24.88 4.52 1.55
N SER A 161 -24.60 3.94 2.72
CA SER A 161 -24.70 4.65 4.02
C SER A 161 -23.78 5.88 4.15
N MET A 162 -22.77 5.98 3.29
CA MET A 162 -21.81 7.09 3.26
C MET A 162 -21.97 7.99 2.03
N GLU A 163 -23.05 7.82 1.26
CA GLU A 163 -23.39 8.71 0.15
C GLU A 163 -23.80 10.12 0.63
N PRO A 164 -23.55 11.17 -0.18
CA PRO A 164 -22.97 11.12 -1.53
C PRO A 164 -21.43 11.11 -1.55
N ASP A 165 -20.77 11.34 -0.42
CA ASP A 165 -19.32 11.55 -0.35
C ASP A 165 -18.51 10.27 -0.65
N ILE A 166 -19.06 9.10 -0.30
CA ILE A 166 -18.49 7.79 -0.61
C ILE A 166 -19.58 6.94 -1.27
N PRO A 167 -19.66 6.93 -2.61
CA PRO A 167 -20.60 6.10 -3.35
C PRO A 167 -20.36 4.61 -3.17
N SER A 168 -21.42 3.81 -3.24
CA SER A 168 -21.30 2.36 -3.23
C SER A 168 -20.41 1.86 -4.39
N GLY A 169 -19.55 0.87 -4.13
CA GLY A 169 -18.60 0.34 -5.10
C GLY A 169 -17.32 1.16 -5.23
N SER A 170 -17.16 2.23 -4.44
CA SER A 170 -15.95 3.06 -4.47
C SER A 170 -14.73 2.31 -3.98
N LEU A 171 -13.62 2.53 -4.67
CA LEU A 171 -12.31 2.12 -4.20
C LEU A 171 -11.72 3.25 -3.34
N CYS A 172 -11.61 3.02 -2.04
CA CYS A 172 -11.28 4.07 -1.07
C CYS A 172 -9.86 3.90 -0.51
N VAL A 173 -9.17 5.02 -0.32
CA VAL A 173 -7.87 5.09 0.34
C VAL A 173 -8.09 5.26 1.83
N PHE A 174 -7.44 4.40 2.60
CA PHE A 174 -7.42 4.43 4.05
C PHE A 174 -6.00 4.59 4.56
N ARG A 175 -5.86 5.33 5.65
CA ARG A 175 -4.64 5.42 6.44
C ARG A 175 -4.73 4.42 7.60
N LYS A 176 -3.63 3.73 7.88
CA LYS A 176 -3.50 2.91 9.10
C LYS A 176 -3.81 3.75 10.34
N PRO A 177 -4.47 3.18 11.35
CA PRO A 177 -4.81 3.90 12.56
C PRO A 177 -3.55 4.44 13.23
N GLY A 178 -3.53 5.74 13.52
CA GLY A 178 -2.43 6.41 14.22
C GLY A 178 -2.86 6.91 15.60
N GLY A 179 -1.93 7.59 16.29
CA GLY A 179 -2.28 8.34 17.49
C GLY A 179 -3.13 9.57 17.17
N GLY A 180 -3.97 10.00 18.12
CA GLY A 180 -4.75 11.23 18.02
C GLY A 180 -6.24 11.03 18.25
N THR A 181 -7.02 12.11 18.09
CA THR A 181 -8.47 12.06 18.24
C THR A 181 -9.14 11.36 17.06
N ARG A 182 -10.16 10.56 17.35
CA ARG A 182 -11.06 9.95 16.36
C ARG A 182 -12.22 10.87 16.00
N GLN A 183 -12.44 11.93 16.78
CA GLN A 183 -13.62 12.78 16.68
C GLN A 183 -13.79 13.39 15.29
N GLY A 184 -14.95 13.14 14.69
CA GLY A 184 -15.34 13.66 13.37
C GLY A 184 -14.69 12.94 12.18
N LYS A 185 -13.78 11.98 12.42
CA LYS A 185 -13.13 11.22 11.35
C LYS A 185 -14.08 10.16 10.79
N ILE A 186 -13.96 9.87 9.49
CA ILE A 186 -14.58 8.70 8.88
C ILE A 186 -13.64 7.51 9.09
N LEU A 187 -14.13 6.46 9.74
CA LEU A 187 -13.34 5.30 10.13
C LEU A 187 -13.92 4.05 9.49
N LEU A 188 -13.02 3.19 9.01
CA LEU A 188 -13.28 1.78 8.76
C LEU A 188 -13.07 1.03 10.07
N VAL A 189 -14.12 0.37 10.56
CA VAL A 189 -14.11 -0.33 11.86
C VAL A 189 -14.61 -1.76 11.71
N GLU A 190 -14.04 -2.67 12.48
CA GLU A 190 -14.53 -4.01 12.69
C GLU A 190 -15.24 -4.08 14.04
N MET A 191 -16.44 -4.64 14.06
CA MET A 191 -17.19 -4.84 15.30
C MET A 191 -16.78 -6.15 15.97
N GLU A 192 -16.39 -6.04 17.25
CA GLU A 192 -16.01 -7.19 18.06
C GLU A 192 -17.27 -7.82 18.67
N GLY A 193 -17.39 -9.14 18.60
CA GLY A 193 -18.30 -9.90 19.46
C GLY A 193 -19.80 -9.57 19.39
N THR A 194 -20.36 -9.20 18.23
CA THR A 194 -21.80 -8.94 18.17
C THR A 194 -22.63 -10.22 18.23
N SER A 195 -23.81 -10.14 18.88
CA SER A 195 -24.89 -11.15 18.82
C SER A 195 -25.54 -11.27 17.43
N ARG A 196 -25.13 -10.42 16.48
CA ARG A 196 -25.51 -10.41 15.05
C ARG A 196 -24.39 -10.91 14.13
N GLY A 197 -23.33 -11.50 14.67
CA GLY A 197 -22.17 -11.99 13.93
C GLY A 197 -20.95 -11.11 14.18
N GLY A 198 -20.03 -11.58 15.01
CA GLY A 198 -18.71 -10.95 15.15
C GLY A 198 -17.97 -10.87 13.81
N GLY A 199 -17.25 -9.78 13.57
CA GLY A 199 -16.45 -9.58 12.35
C GLY A 199 -17.12 -8.76 11.24
N ALA A 200 -18.23 -8.06 11.52
CA ALA A 200 -18.81 -7.12 10.56
C ALA A 200 -17.91 -5.88 10.44
N VAL A 201 -17.46 -5.58 9.23
CA VAL A 201 -16.68 -4.38 8.90
C VAL A 201 -17.60 -3.30 8.35
N THR A 202 -17.51 -2.08 8.89
CA THR A 202 -18.32 -0.94 8.44
C THR A 202 -17.51 0.35 8.39
N ILE A 203 -17.95 1.27 7.55
CA ILE A 203 -17.40 2.63 7.45
C ILE A 203 -18.43 3.64 7.96
N LYS A 204 -18.04 4.44 8.96
CA LYS A 204 -18.91 5.46 9.59
C LYS A 204 -18.10 6.65 10.08
N ARG A 205 -18.75 7.81 10.23
CA ARG A 205 -18.16 8.96 10.92
C ARG A 205 -18.22 8.72 12.42
N TYR A 206 -17.06 8.76 13.08
CA TYR A 206 -16.96 8.60 14.52
C TYR A 206 -17.29 9.91 15.24
N ARG A 207 -18.16 9.83 16.26
CA ARG A 207 -18.43 10.94 17.17
C ARG A 207 -18.56 10.43 18.61
N SER A 208 -17.79 10.97 19.54
CA SER A 208 -18.04 10.82 20.97
C SER A 208 -18.64 12.09 21.57
N ARG A 209 -19.54 11.90 22.55
CA ARG A 209 -20.13 12.95 23.37
C ARG A 209 -19.94 12.58 24.82
N LYS A 210 -19.40 13.51 25.62
CA LYS A 210 -19.37 13.38 27.08
C LYS A 210 -20.61 14.06 27.63
N SER A 211 -21.46 13.28 28.29
CA SER A 211 -22.58 13.77 29.09
C SER A 211 -22.12 13.89 30.53
N GLN A 212 -22.33 15.05 31.16
CA GLN A 212 -22.02 15.27 32.57
C GLN A 212 -23.35 15.32 33.33
N SER A 213 -23.53 14.44 34.33
CA SER A 213 -24.70 14.49 35.20
C SER A 213 -24.49 15.45 36.38
N ASP A 214 -25.57 15.91 37.00
CA ASP A 214 -25.55 16.79 38.19
C ASP A 214 -24.79 16.18 39.39
N GLU A 215 -24.58 14.86 39.38
CA GLU A 215 -23.82 14.10 40.38
C GLU A 215 -22.32 13.98 40.03
N GLY A 216 -21.86 14.65 38.97
CA GLY A 216 -20.45 14.68 38.56
C GLY A 216 -19.98 13.46 37.77
N TRP A 217 -20.86 12.51 37.44
CA TRP A 217 -20.53 11.37 36.59
C TRP A 217 -20.50 11.78 35.12
N SER A 218 -19.42 11.42 34.42
CA SER A 218 -19.30 11.61 32.97
C SER A 218 -19.53 10.30 32.23
N HIS A 219 -20.58 10.22 31.41
CA HIS A 219 -20.78 9.11 30.48
C HIS A 219 -20.31 9.50 29.08
N GLU A 220 -19.45 8.69 28.49
CA GLU A 220 -19.03 8.86 27.10
C GLU A 220 -19.93 8.00 26.21
N GLN A 221 -20.70 8.65 25.33
CA GLN A 221 -21.52 7.99 24.33
C GLN A 221 -20.81 8.04 22.97
N ILE A 222 -20.63 6.89 22.36
CA ILE A 222 -20.05 6.75 21.02
C ILE A 222 -21.18 6.61 20.00
N ILE A 223 -21.09 7.40 18.93
CA ILE A 223 -22.06 7.46 17.84
C ILE A 223 -21.30 7.22 16.53
N MET A 224 -21.79 6.26 15.75
CA MET A 224 -21.34 5.96 14.41
C MET A 224 -22.34 6.57 13.41
N GLU A 225 -22.00 7.74 12.88
CA GLU A 225 -22.87 8.54 12.02
C GLU A 225 -22.71 8.13 10.54
N PRO A 226 -23.80 7.74 9.83
CA PRO A 226 -23.80 7.69 8.38
C PRO A 226 -23.73 9.12 7.80
N LEU A 227 -23.33 9.24 6.53
CA LEU A 227 -23.43 10.52 5.80
C LEU A 227 -24.73 10.62 5.02
N ASN A 228 -25.29 9.47 4.64
CA ASN A 228 -26.54 9.40 3.91
C ASN A 228 -27.72 9.53 4.89
N PRO A 229 -28.58 10.57 4.76
CA PRO A 229 -29.70 10.81 5.67
C PRO A 229 -30.78 9.71 5.69
N LYS A 230 -30.75 8.77 4.73
CA LYS A 230 -31.64 7.60 4.72
C LYS A 230 -31.35 6.62 5.85
N TYR A 231 -30.19 6.73 6.48
CA TYR A 231 -29.71 5.83 7.53
C TYR A 231 -29.70 6.52 8.88
N GLU A 232 -30.13 5.82 9.93
CA GLU A 232 -30.10 6.33 11.29
C GLU A 232 -28.68 6.22 11.89
N PRO A 233 -28.24 7.20 12.69
CA PRO A 233 -27.01 7.08 13.48
C PRO A 233 -27.08 5.88 14.42
N TRP A 234 -25.98 5.12 14.48
CA TRP A 234 -25.87 4.00 15.39
C TRP A 234 -25.21 4.45 16.70
N LEU A 235 -25.96 4.35 17.80
CA LEU A 235 -25.43 4.52 19.15
C LEU A 235 -24.80 3.19 19.58
N LEU A 236 -23.50 3.22 19.87
CA LEU A 236 -22.79 2.04 20.31
C LEU A 236 -23.13 1.75 21.77
N ASP A 237 -23.54 0.51 22.05
CA ASP A 237 -23.79 0.08 23.42
C ASP A 237 -22.48 0.02 24.22
N PRO A 238 -22.46 0.33 25.52
CA PRO A 238 -21.23 0.32 26.32
C PRO A 238 -20.54 -1.05 26.40
N ASP A 239 -21.31 -2.13 26.20
CA ASP A 239 -20.82 -3.51 26.21
C ASP A 239 -20.32 -3.98 24.83
N GLU A 240 -20.54 -3.20 23.77
CA GLU A 240 -20.02 -3.48 22.43
C GLU A 240 -18.65 -2.80 22.24
N SER A 241 -17.72 -3.54 21.64
CA SER A 241 -16.39 -3.02 21.28
C SER A 241 -16.15 -3.07 19.78
N PHE A 242 -15.22 -2.25 19.32
CA PHE A 242 -14.81 -2.22 17.93
C PHE A 242 -13.32 -1.94 17.79
N ARG A 243 -12.75 -2.43 16.70
CA ARG A 243 -11.39 -2.15 16.28
C ARG A 243 -11.39 -1.18 15.12
N VAL A 244 -10.56 -0.14 15.19
CA VAL A 244 -10.31 0.73 14.03
C VAL A 244 -9.36 0.01 13.10
N ILE A 245 -9.78 -0.17 11.86
CA ILE A 245 -9.00 -0.78 10.78
C ILE A 245 -8.26 0.30 9.99
N GLY A 246 -8.90 1.43 9.74
CA GLY A 246 -8.30 2.54 9.00
C GLY A 246 -9.09 3.84 9.10
N GLU A 247 -8.40 4.95 8.88
CA GLU A 247 -8.97 6.29 8.75
C GLU A 247 -9.15 6.62 7.27
N PHE A 248 -10.36 6.95 6.84
CA PHE A 248 -10.63 7.31 5.45
C PHE A 248 -9.86 8.57 5.06
N VAL A 249 -9.21 8.52 3.89
CA VAL A 249 -8.46 9.64 3.30
C VAL A 249 -9.24 10.24 2.15
N GLN A 250 -9.55 9.44 1.12
CA GLN A 250 -10.31 9.87 -0.05
C GLN A 250 -10.80 8.68 -0.89
N VAL A 251 -11.75 8.93 -1.79
CA VAL A 251 -12.08 8.00 -2.88
C VAL A 251 -10.97 8.06 -3.93
N LEU A 252 -10.40 6.90 -4.29
CA LEU A 252 -9.38 6.80 -5.34
C LEU A 252 -10.01 6.75 -6.74
N ARG A 253 -11.05 5.92 -6.88
CA ARG A 253 -11.86 5.80 -8.10
C ARG A 253 -13.25 5.28 -7.74
N GLN A 254 -14.25 5.72 -8.46
CA GLN A 254 -15.56 5.08 -8.47
C GLN A 254 -15.49 3.90 -9.44
N GLN A 255 -16.09 2.76 -9.10
CA GLN A 255 -16.35 1.78 -10.14
C GLN A 255 -17.40 2.36 -11.10
N PRO A 256 -17.19 2.26 -12.43
CA PRO A 256 -18.27 2.55 -13.36
C PRO A 256 -19.42 1.59 -13.09
N VAL A 257 -20.61 2.16 -12.94
CA VAL A 257 -21.89 1.43 -12.79
C VAL A 257 -22.20 0.64 -14.06
#